data_AF-A0A2J6WVE0-F1
#
_entry.id   AF-A0A2J6WVE0-F1
#
_cell.length_a   1.000
_cell.length_b   1.000
_cell.length_c   1.000
_cell.angle_alpha   90.00
_cell.angle_beta   90.00
_cell.angle_gamma   90.00
#
_symmetry.space_group_name_H-M   'P 1'
#
loop_
_entity.id
_entity.type
_entity.pdbx_description
1 polymer ?
#
loop_
_entity_poly.entity_id
_entity_poly.type
_entity_poly.pdbx_seq_one_letter_code
_entity_poly.pdbx_strand_id
1 'polypeptide(L)'
;MIASFEASAFIALDYIRRKNERPYRFKLLKISYGVGAIASILMAFSGDFMGRIVYQYNVLKFVAFEGLRNLGGKDPVMGILLYGDPNHIFPGFNYYLNYASSSVDPNAVIQSVRAAEAFAGWGYYVYWSMMISGIILFIFSLIYLTLYSKRLSSLFQRIFRIPVEKFIVYSSFVAPLLGIVAASAGWAVREAGRHPWVIYGLLQYWQVITPDTITFAFSTLIIVVEISILILGSLAILYVMRFRRDKNE
;
A
#
# COMPACT_ATOMS: atom_id res chain seq x y z
N MET A 1 2.58 -4.00 -10.10
CA MET A 1 2.83 -2.56 -9.95
C MET A 1 4.27 -2.28 -9.50
N ILE A 2 4.67 -2.66 -8.28
CA ILE A 2 5.96 -2.30 -7.66
C ILE A 2 7.16 -2.71 -8.51
N ALA A 3 7.29 -3.99 -8.87
CA ALA A 3 8.38 -4.50 -9.71
C ALA A 3 8.51 -3.75 -11.07
N SER A 4 7.39 -3.27 -11.61
CA SER A 4 7.38 -2.51 -12.86
C SER A 4 7.96 -1.11 -12.69
N PHE A 5 7.64 -0.45 -11.57
CA PHE A 5 8.24 0.83 -11.22
C PHE A 5 9.71 0.68 -10.84
N GLU A 6 10.10 -0.39 -10.15
CA GLU A 6 11.52 -0.70 -9.87
C GLU A 6 12.32 -0.89 -11.16
N ALA A 7 11.81 -1.66 -12.11
CA ALA A 7 12.40 -1.80 -13.44
C ALA A 7 12.50 -0.45 -14.16
N SER A 8 11.47 0.40 -14.02
CA SER A 8 11.46 1.76 -14.58
C SER A 8 12.53 2.63 -13.95
N ALA A 9 12.75 2.56 -12.64
CA ALA A 9 13.82 3.28 -11.93
C ALA A 9 15.19 2.91 -12.48
N PHE A 10 15.42 1.61 -12.68
CA PHE A 10 16.67 1.11 -13.26
C PHE A 10 16.86 1.61 -14.69
N ILE A 11 15.84 1.49 -15.55
CA ILE A 11 15.91 1.97 -16.95
C ILE A 11 16.07 3.50 -17.02
N ALA A 12 15.45 4.24 -16.09
CA ALA A 12 15.59 5.69 -15.99
C ALA A 12 17.03 6.11 -15.65
N LEU A 13 17.68 5.41 -14.72
CA LEU A 13 19.11 5.63 -14.40
C LEU A 13 19.99 5.43 -15.65
N ASP A 14 19.69 4.38 -16.38
CA ASP A 14 20.37 3.99 -17.59
C ASP A 14 20.15 4.99 -18.76
N TYR A 15 18.93 5.54 -18.87
CA TYR A 15 18.60 6.64 -19.78
C TYR A 15 19.40 7.92 -19.48
N ILE A 16 19.65 8.23 -18.20
CA ILE A 16 20.45 9.39 -17.79
C ILE A 16 21.94 9.16 -18.12
N ARG A 17 22.47 7.96 -17.84
CA ARG A 17 23.88 7.62 -18.02
C ARG A 17 24.28 7.50 -19.49
N ARG A 18 23.47 6.85 -20.34
CA ARG A 18 23.84 6.55 -21.73
C ARG A 18 23.18 7.50 -22.73
N LYS A 19 23.80 8.67 -22.92
CA LYS A 19 23.26 9.75 -23.79
C LYS A 19 23.01 9.32 -25.24
N ASN A 20 23.87 8.48 -25.81
CA ASN A 20 23.78 8.04 -27.21
C ASN A 20 22.59 7.10 -27.48
N GLU A 21 22.09 6.40 -26.45
CA GLU A 21 21.01 5.40 -26.58
C GLU A 21 19.67 5.91 -26.04
N ARG A 22 19.54 7.21 -25.75
CA ARG A 22 18.34 7.80 -25.12
C ARG A 22 17.03 7.44 -25.84
N PRO A 23 16.92 7.52 -27.18
CA PRO A 23 15.67 7.18 -27.86
C PRO A 23 15.24 5.72 -27.63
N TYR A 24 16.20 4.80 -27.58
CA TYR A 24 15.95 3.38 -27.33
C TYR A 24 15.55 3.14 -25.87
N ARG A 25 16.31 3.69 -24.92
CA ARG A 25 16.05 3.52 -23.48
C ARG A 25 14.73 4.15 -23.04
N PHE A 26 14.34 5.26 -23.66
CA PHE A 26 13.02 5.86 -23.40
C PHE A 26 11.87 4.98 -23.91
N LYS A 27 12.04 4.25 -25.03
CA LYS A 27 11.05 3.27 -25.47
C LYS A 27 10.89 2.14 -24.44
N LEU A 28 12.00 1.62 -23.89
CA LEU A 28 11.97 0.62 -22.82
C LEU A 28 11.29 1.17 -21.56
N LEU A 29 11.62 2.41 -21.17
CA LEU A 29 11.03 3.06 -20.00
C LEU A 29 9.52 3.21 -20.11
N LYS A 30 9.01 3.54 -21.31
CA LYS A 30 7.56 3.60 -21.55
C LYS A 30 6.89 2.24 -21.33
N ILE A 31 7.52 1.15 -21.74
CA ILE A 31 6.94 -0.19 -21.55
C ILE A 31 6.88 -0.53 -20.06
N SER A 32 8.01 -0.41 -19.35
CA SER A 32 8.06 -0.74 -17.91
C SER A 32 7.16 0.19 -17.08
N TYR A 33 7.15 1.49 -17.38
CA TYR A 33 6.32 2.44 -16.66
C TYR A 33 4.85 2.23 -17.00
N GLY A 34 4.52 1.95 -18.26
CA GLY A 34 3.16 1.70 -18.73
C GLY A 34 2.51 0.49 -18.04
N VAL A 35 3.24 -0.61 -17.86
CA VAL A 35 2.76 -1.77 -17.08
C VAL A 35 2.50 -1.38 -15.62
N GLY A 36 3.40 -0.58 -15.02
CA GLY A 36 3.21 -0.04 -13.68
C GLY A 36 1.99 0.88 -13.59
N ALA A 37 1.76 1.69 -14.61
CA ALA A 37 0.67 2.64 -14.68
C ALA A 37 -0.69 1.95 -14.76
N ILE A 38 -0.83 0.97 -15.66
CA ILE A 38 -2.05 0.15 -15.77
C ILE A 38 -2.32 -0.57 -14.45
N ALA A 39 -1.28 -1.18 -13.85
CA ALA A 39 -1.43 -1.87 -12.58
C ALA A 39 -1.87 -0.94 -11.44
N SER A 40 -1.37 0.31 -11.39
CA SER A 40 -1.76 1.28 -10.36
C SER A 40 -3.22 1.71 -10.50
N ILE A 41 -3.69 1.89 -11.75
CA ILE A 41 -5.09 2.18 -12.05
C ILE A 41 -5.98 1.04 -11.55
N LEU A 42 -5.66 -0.21 -11.92
CA LEU A 42 -6.40 -1.38 -11.45
C LEU A 42 -6.36 -1.52 -9.93
N MET A 43 -5.23 -1.20 -9.30
CA MET A 43 -5.07 -1.29 -7.84
C MET A 43 -6.00 -0.32 -7.10
N ALA A 44 -6.23 0.89 -7.63
CA ALA A 44 -7.14 1.85 -7.02
C ALA A 44 -8.58 1.32 -6.95
N PHE A 45 -9.07 0.73 -8.05
CA PHE A 45 -10.39 0.11 -8.08
C PHE A 45 -10.48 -1.14 -7.19
N SER A 46 -9.45 -1.99 -7.22
CA SER A 46 -9.39 -3.15 -6.32
C SER A 46 -9.36 -2.73 -4.85
N GLY A 47 -8.73 -1.61 -4.53
CA GLY A 47 -8.67 -1.05 -3.18
C GLY A 47 -10.04 -0.60 -2.68
N ASP A 48 -10.79 0.17 -3.49
CA ASP A 48 -12.16 0.57 -3.16
C ASP A 48 -13.07 -0.65 -2.94
N PHE A 49 -13.00 -1.62 -3.86
CA PHE A 49 -13.78 -2.86 -3.74
C PHE A 49 -13.46 -3.61 -2.44
N MET A 50 -12.18 -3.76 -2.09
CA MET A 50 -11.79 -4.37 -0.81
C MET A 50 -12.22 -3.53 0.40
N GLY A 51 -12.17 -2.20 0.32
CA GLY A 51 -12.64 -1.31 1.38
C GLY A 51 -14.12 -1.51 1.69
N ARG A 52 -14.97 -1.66 0.66
CA ARG A 52 -16.40 -1.96 0.82
C ARG A 52 -16.63 -3.32 1.49
N ILE A 53 -15.86 -4.34 1.12
CA ILE A 53 -15.92 -5.66 1.77
C ILE A 53 -15.52 -5.55 3.24
N VAL A 54 -14.44 -4.82 3.55
CA VAL A 54 -14.03 -4.60 4.95
C VAL A 54 -15.14 -3.89 5.72
N TYR A 55 -15.78 -2.88 5.14
CA TYR A 55 -16.91 -2.22 5.79
C TYR A 55 -18.08 -3.17 6.06
N GLN A 56 -18.37 -4.12 5.17
CA GLN A 56 -19.48 -5.08 5.37
C GLN A 56 -19.15 -6.19 6.38
N TYR A 57 -17.94 -6.75 6.32
CA TYR A 57 -17.59 -7.97 7.07
C TYR A 57 -16.68 -7.73 8.28
N ASN A 58 -15.99 -6.59 8.33
CA ASN A 58 -15.11 -6.22 9.43
C ASN A 58 -15.19 -4.72 9.72
N VAL A 59 -16.34 -4.31 10.24
CA VAL A 59 -16.65 -2.89 10.46
C VAL A 59 -15.71 -2.27 11.49
N LEU A 60 -15.29 -3.01 12.52
CA LEU A 60 -14.39 -2.49 13.56
C LEU A 60 -13.04 -2.06 12.99
N LYS A 61 -12.51 -2.84 12.04
CA LYS A 61 -11.30 -2.49 11.29
C LYS A 61 -11.48 -1.21 10.48
N PHE A 62 -12.63 -1.07 9.81
CA PHE A 62 -12.95 0.14 9.05
C PHE A 62 -13.03 1.36 9.96
N VAL A 63 -13.79 1.28 11.06
CA VAL A 63 -13.96 2.36 12.05
C VAL A 63 -12.60 2.80 12.60
N ALA A 64 -11.72 1.86 12.93
CA ALA A 64 -10.38 2.14 13.41
C ALA A 64 -9.51 2.90 12.40
N PHE A 65 -9.49 2.46 11.14
CA PHE A 65 -8.57 3.02 10.14
C PHE A 65 -9.09 4.29 9.46
N GLU A 66 -10.41 4.48 9.39
CA GLU A 66 -11.00 5.75 8.95
C GLU A 66 -10.95 6.83 10.05
N GLY A 67 -10.54 6.48 11.27
CA GLY A 67 -10.37 7.43 12.37
C GLY A 67 -11.70 7.87 13.00
N LEU A 68 -12.74 7.05 12.89
CA LEU A 68 -14.02 7.29 13.56
C LEU A 68 -13.82 7.14 15.07
N ARG A 69 -14.21 8.18 15.83
CA ARG A 69 -14.06 8.21 17.29
C ARG A 69 -15.08 7.29 17.97
N ASN A 70 -14.99 7.15 19.29
CA ASN A 70 -15.88 6.30 20.10
C ASN A 70 -17.38 6.61 19.89
N LEU A 71 -17.73 7.88 19.68
CA LEU A 71 -19.11 8.34 19.43
C LEU A 71 -19.53 8.24 17.95
N GLY A 72 -18.62 7.86 17.06
CA GLY A 72 -18.82 7.89 15.62
C GLY A 72 -18.66 9.29 15.06
N GLY A 73 -19.23 9.52 13.88
CA GLY A 73 -19.18 10.82 13.23
C GLY A 73 -19.66 10.80 11.79
N LYS A 74 -19.60 11.98 11.17
CA LYS A 74 -19.83 12.14 9.73
C LYS A 74 -18.50 12.27 9.03
N ASP A 75 -18.32 11.46 8.00
CA ASP A 75 -17.27 11.65 7.01
C ASP A 75 -17.94 11.88 5.65
N PRO A 76 -17.94 13.11 5.12
CA PRO A 76 -18.61 13.41 3.85
C PRO A 76 -18.04 12.63 2.66
N VAL A 77 -16.73 12.35 2.65
CA VAL A 77 -16.07 11.63 1.56
C VAL A 77 -16.52 10.17 1.60
N MET A 78 -16.43 9.53 2.75
CA MET A 78 -16.84 8.13 2.90
C MET A 78 -18.34 7.95 2.80
N GLY A 79 -19.14 8.91 3.27
CA GLY A 79 -20.60 8.93 3.12
C GLY A 79 -21.02 8.94 1.65
N ILE A 80 -20.38 9.78 0.82
CA ILE A 80 -20.60 9.78 -0.64
C ILE A 80 -20.15 8.45 -1.25
N LEU A 81 -18.95 7.98 -0.93
CA LEU A 81 -18.39 6.77 -1.56
C LEU A 81 -19.18 5.50 -1.24
N LEU A 82 -19.63 5.34 0.00
CA LEU A 82 -20.33 4.13 0.46
C LEU A 82 -21.84 4.21 0.27
N TYR A 83 -22.45 5.37 0.53
CA TYR A 83 -23.91 5.52 0.61
C TYR A 83 -24.49 6.56 -0.36
N GLY A 84 -23.66 7.32 -1.07
CA GLY A 84 -24.12 8.42 -1.92
C GLY A 84 -24.66 9.63 -1.15
N ASP A 85 -24.50 9.67 0.17
CA ASP A 85 -24.99 10.74 1.04
C ASP A 85 -23.84 11.32 1.89
N PRO A 86 -23.46 12.60 1.71
CA PRO A 86 -22.42 13.24 2.51
C PRO A 86 -22.80 13.42 3.98
N ASN A 87 -24.09 13.29 4.34
CA ASN A 87 -24.56 13.43 5.71
C ASN A 87 -24.68 12.11 6.48
N HIS A 88 -24.29 10.98 5.87
CA HIS A 88 -24.33 9.67 6.50
C HIS A 88 -23.56 9.66 7.82
N ILE A 89 -24.20 9.13 8.87
CA ILE A 89 -23.61 9.03 10.22
C ILE A 89 -23.07 7.63 10.41
N PHE A 90 -21.76 7.52 10.58
CA PHE A 90 -21.11 6.25 10.86
C PHE A 90 -21.09 5.99 12.38
N PRO A 91 -21.47 4.77 12.82
CA PRO A 91 -21.37 4.38 14.22
C PRO A 91 -19.91 4.27 14.68
N GLY A 92 -19.65 4.69 15.92
CA GLY A 92 -18.34 4.53 16.57
C GLY A 92 -18.24 3.28 17.44
N PHE A 93 -17.11 3.11 18.12
CA PHE A 93 -16.87 1.95 18.99
C PHE A 93 -17.91 1.75 20.10
N ASN A 94 -18.46 2.83 20.68
CA ASN A 94 -19.48 2.73 21.73
C ASN A 94 -20.76 2.06 21.25
N TYR A 95 -21.13 2.25 19.98
CA TYR A 95 -22.29 1.59 19.39
C TYR A 95 -22.11 0.06 19.39
N TYR A 96 -20.93 -0.40 18.98
CA TYR A 96 -20.61 -1.83 18.96
C TYR A 96 -20.45 -2.44 20.36
N LEU A 97 -19.95 -1.67 21.33
CA LEU A 97 -19.93 -2.10 22.74
C LEU A 97 -21.33 -2.27 23.31
N ASN A 98 -22.23 -1.32 23.02
CA ASN A 98 -23.63 -1.43 23.46
C ASN A 98 -24.35 -2.61 22.79
N TYR A 99 -23.99 -2.94 21.55
CA TYR A 99 -24.53 -4.09 20.83
C TYR A 99 -23.99 -5.44 21.34
N ALA A 100 -22.86 -5.44 22.07
CA ALA A 100 -22.24 -6.67 22.57
C ALA A 100 -23.17 -7.48 23.48
N SER A 101 -24.03 -6.83 24.27
CA SER A 101 -24.99 -7.50 25.17
C SER A 101 -26.03 -8.34 24.42
N SER A 102 -26.31 -8.01 23.16
CA SER A 102 -27.24 -8.72 22.29
C SER A 102 -26.55 -9.82 21.44
N SER A 103 -25.24 -9.98 21.56
CA SER A 103 -24.46 -10.92 20.76
C SER A 103 -24.38 -12.30 21.43
N VAL A 104 -24.12 -13.33 20.61
CA VAL A 104 -23.97 -14.73 21.07
C VAL A 104 -22.79 -14.88 22.02
N ASP A 105 -21.69 -14.15 21.78
CA ASP A 105 -20.52 -14.08 22.66
C ASP A 105 -20.15 -12.60 22.94
N PRO A 106 -20.71 -12.02 24.02
CA PRO A 106 -20.42 -10.65 24.41
C PRO A 106 -18.94 -10.39 24.68
N ASN A 107 -18.22 -11.38 25.22
CA ASN A 107 -16.81 -11.22 25.56
C ASN A 107 -15.94 -11.09 24.30
N ALA A 108 -16.20 -11.92 23.29
CA ALA A 108 -15.52 -11.84 22.00
C ALA A 108 -15.72 -10.47 21.32
N VAL A 109 -16.94 -9.92 21.37
CA VAL A 109 -17.23 -8.60 20.80
C VAL A 109 -16.47 -7.51 21.55
N ILE A 110 -16.52 -7.50 22.88
CA ILE A 110 -15.82 -6.51 23.71
C ILE A 110 -14.30 -6.55 23.45
N GLN A 111 -13.73 -7.74 23.36
CA GLN A 111 -12.29 -7.91 23.06
C GLN A 111 -11.95 -7.42 21.65
N SER A 112 -12.82 -7.65 20.67
CA SER A 112 -12.62 -7.17 19.30
C SER A 112 -12.65 -5.64 19.23
N VAL A 113 -13.58 -5.00 19.95
CA VAL A 113 -13.64 -3.54 20.01
C VAL A 113 -12.40 -2.98 20.69
N ARG A 114 -12.00 -3.52 21.84
CA ARG A 114 -10.80 -3.06 22.57
C ARG A 114 -9.52 -3.23 21.75
N ALA A 115 -9.38 -4.34 21.03
CA ALA A 115 -8.26 -4.55 20.12
C ALA A 115 -8.26 -3.49 19.01
N ALA A 116 -9.43 -3.21 18.42
CA ALA A 116 -9.58 -2.17 17.40
C ALA A 116 -9.24 -0.76 17.90
N GLU A 117 -9.69 -0.40 19.09
CA GLU A 117 -9.33 0.86 19.75
C GLU A 117 -7.82 0.96 20.00
N ALA A 118 -7.17 -0.14 20.40
CA ALA A 118 -5.75 -0.16 20.70
C ALA A 118 -4.87 0.13 19.46
N PHE A 119 -5.25 -0.35 18.27
CA PHE A 119 -4.51 -0.05 17.05
C PHE A 119 -5.05 1.14 16.25
N ALA A 120 -6.23 1.69 16.57
CA ALA A 120 -6.83 2.80 15.83
C ALA A 120 -5.90 4.01 15.72
N GLY A 121 -5.21 4.37 16.81
CA GLY A 121 -4.34 5.55 16.86
C GLY A 121 -3.21 5.52 15.82
N TRP A 122 -2.33 4.52 15.88
CA TRP A 122 -1.23 4.41 14.92
C TRP A 122 -1.69 3.85 13.57
N GLY A 123 -2.71 2.98 13.59
CA GLY A 123 -3.28 2.32 12.44
C GLY A 123 -3.85 3.30 11.42
N TYR A 124 -4.52 4.36 11.89
CA TYR A 124 -5.00 5.45 11.05
C TYR A 124 -3.88 6.03 10.17
N TYR A 125 -2.75 6.40 10.77
CA TYR A 125 -1.63 7.00 10.03
C TYR A 125 -1.01 6.03 9.03
N VAL A 126 -0.89 4.75 9.40
CA VAL A 126 -0.37 3.72 8.49
C VAL A 126 -1.33 3.50 7.32
N TYR A 127 -2.63 3.41 7.57
CA TYR A 127 -3.65 3.31 6.52
C TYR A 127 -3.62 4.50 5.55
N TRP A 128 -3.56 5.73 6.07
CA TRP A 128 -3.49 6.92 5.22
C TRP A 128 -2.17 7.01 4.46
N SER A 129 -1.05 6.55 5.01
CA SER A 129 0.22 6.47 4.27
C SER A 129 0.12 5.54 3.05
N MET A 130 -0.60 4.41 3.20
CA MET A 130 -0.90 3.49 2.09
C MET A 130 -1.78 4.16 1.04
N MET A 131 -2.90 4.77 1.48
CA MET A 131 -3.87 5.42 0.59
C MET A 131 -3.23 6.58 -0.19
N ILE A 132 -2.52 7.47 0.48
CA ILE A 132 -1.84 8.62 -0.14
C ILE A 132 -0.81 8.14 -1.16
N SER A 133 0.02 7.15 -0.79
CA SER A 133 1.00 6.57 -1.72
C SER A 133 0.32 5.97 -2.95
N GLY A 134 -0.79 5.25 -2.76
CA GLY A 134 -1.60 4.69 -3.85
C GLY A 134 -2.21 5.78 -4.76
N ILE A 135 -2.75 6.85 -4.18
CA ILE A 135 -3.31 7.99 -4.92
C ILE A 135 -2.23 8.70 -5.75
N ILE A 136 -1.04 8.92 -5.18
CA ILE A 136 0.08 9.52 -5.92
C ILE A 136 0.49 8.63 -7.09
N LEU A 137 0.60 7.32 -6.89
CA LEU A 137 0.91 6.37 -7.97
C LEU A 137 -0.19 6.31 -9.04
N PHE A 138 -1.45 6.41 -8.63
CA PHE A 138 -2.58 6.54 -9.55
C PHE A 138 -2.48 7.83 -10.39
N ILE A 139 -2.19 8.98 -9.77
CA ILE A 139 -1.98 10.25 -10.46
C ILE A 139 -0.79 10.16 -11.42
N PHE A 140 0.32 9.56 -11.00
CA PHE A 140 1.49 9.31 -11.85
C PHE A 140 1.13 8.49 -13.09
N SER A 141 0.19 7.56 -12.94
CA SER A 141 -0.32 6.72 -14.02
C SER A 141 -1.20 7.50 -14.99
N LEU A 142 -2.08 8.37 -14.47
CA LEU A 142 -2.89 9.28 -15.30
C LEU A 142 -2.01 10.26 -16.08
N ILE A 143 -0.98 10.83 -15.44
CA ILE A 143 -0.02 11.72 -16.10
C ILE A 143 0.73 10.96 -17.21
N TYR A 144 1.13 9.71 -16.97
CA TYR A 144 1.74 8.88 -18.01
C TYR A 144 0.84 8.70 -19.24
N LEU A 145 -0.46 8.49 -19.06
CA LEU A 145 -1.40 8.37 -20.18
C LEU A 145 -1.47 9.64 -21.05
N THR A 146 -1.13 10.81 -20.51
CA THR A 146 -1.08 12.07 -21.30
C THR A 146 -0.05 12.02 -22.43
N LEU A 147 0.96 11.14 -22.37
CA LEU A 147 1.90 10.92 -23.47
C LEU A 147 1.22 10.55 -24.78
N TYR A 148 0.07 9.87 -24.72
CA TYR A 148 -0.63 9.37 -25.90
C TYR A 148 -1.59 10.39 -26.51
N SER A 149 -1.76 11.56 -25.87
CA SER A 149 -2.61 12.65 -26.38
C SER A 149 -1.87 13.98 -26.42
N LYS A 150 -1.67 14.53 -27.63
CA LYS A 150 -0.99 15.82 -27.84
C LYS A 150 -1.66 16.97 -27.08
N ARG A 151 -2.99 16.97 -26.96
CA ARG A 151 -3.74 17.99 -26.22
C ARG A 151 -3.43 17.93 -24.73
N LEU A 152 -3.51 16.74 -24.12
CA LEU A 152 -3.26 16.57 -22.69
C LEU A 152 -1.78 16.82 -22.35
N SER A 153 -0.84 16.32 -23.16
CA SER A 153 0.58 16.59 -22.97
C SER A 153 0.90 18.09 -23.05
N SER A 154 0.26 18.84 -23.95
CA SER A 154 0.45 20.29 -24.06
C SER A 154 -0.09 21.03 -22.83
N LEU A 155 -1.27 20.64 -22.33
CA LEU A 155 -1.84 21.17 -21.09
C LEU A 155 -0.93 20.91 -19.89
N PHE A 156 -0.47 19.66 -19.72
CA PHE A 156 0.45 19.30 -18.64
C PHE A 156 1.73 20.15 -18.67
N GLN A 157 2.33 20.32 -19.85
CA GLN A 157 3.52 21.15 -20.02
C GLN A 157 3.26 22.63 -19.71
N ARG A 158 2.09 23.18 -20.05
CA ARG A 158 1.73 24.56 -19.68
C ARG A 158 1.56 24.74 -18.18
N ILE A 159 0.96 23.75 -17.50
CA ILE A 159 0.68 23.81 -16.05
C ILE A 159 1.95 23.58 -15.23
N PHE A 160 2.64 22.46 -15.47
CA PHE A 160 3.78 22.02 -14.65
C PHE A 160 5.14 22.50 -15.17
N ARG A 161 5.18 23.12 -16.37
CA ARG A 161 6.40 23.64 -17.01
C ARG A 161 7.52 22.62 -17.18
N ILE A 162 7.19 21.32 -17.16
CA ILE A 162 8.12 20.21 -17.38
C ILE A 162 7.60 19.31 -18.50
N PRO A 163 8.47 18.80 -19.40
CA PRO A 163 8.07 17.82 -20.39
C PRO A 163 7.72 16.49 -19.70
N VAL A 164 6.68 15.82 -20.22
CA VAL A 164 6.19 14.55 -19.67
C VAL A 164 7.27 13.47 -19.64
N GLU A 165 8.19 13.47 -20.60
CA GLU A 165 9.37 12.58 -20.61
C GLU A 165 10.24 12.76 -19.36
N LYS A 166 10.55 14.00 -18.97
CA LYS A 166 11.33 14.25 -17.74
C LYS A 166 10.55 13.88 -16.50
N PHE A 167 9.24 14.15 -16.49
CA PHE A 167 8.37 13.72 -15.39
C PHE A 167 8.47 12.20 -15.18
N ILE A 168 8.32 11.40 -16.24
CA ILE A 168 8.39 9.94 -16.16
C ILE A 168 9.75 9.46 -15.68
N VAL A 169 10.84 10.08 -16.14
CA VAL A 169 12.19 9.74 -15.68
C VAL A 169 12.33 10.02 -14.17
N TYR A 170 11.90 11.17 -13.68
CA TYR A 170 12.02 11.51 -12.25
C TYR A 170 11.05 10.72 -11.37
N SER A 171 9.79 10.57 -11.80
CA SER A 171 8.80 9.80 -11.07
C SER A 171 9.18 8.32 -10.97
N SER A 172 9.95 7.79 -11.93
CA SER A 172 10.47 6.42 -11.86
C SER A 172 11.38 6.16 -10.66
N PHE A 173 12.03 7.17 -10.07
CA PHE A 173 12.82 7.00 -8.86
C PHE A 173 11.97 7.07 -7.57
N VAL A 174 10.85 7.78 -7.63
CA VAL A 174 9.96 7.99 -6.47
C VAL A 174 8.90 6.89 -6.38
N ALA A 175 8.37 6.43 -7.52
CA ALA A 175 7.29 5.45 -7.58
C ALA A 175 7.58 4.11 -6.89
N PRO A 176 8.79 3.52 -6.99
CA PRO A 176 9.12 2.30 -6.25
C PRO A 176 9.06 2.50 -4.73
N LEU A 177 9.58 3.62 -4.22
CA LEU A 177 9.61 3.93 -2.79
C LEU A 177 8.18 4.06 -2.24
N LEU A 178 7.32 4.79 -2.96
CA LEU A 178 5.90 4.88 -2.64
C LEU A 178 5.22 3.50 -2.69
N GLY A 179 5.58 2.67 -3.66
CA GLY A 179 5.09 1.31 -3.78
C GLY A 179 5.45 0.43 -2.57
N ILE A 180 6.69 0.52 -2.10
CA ILE A 180 7.17 -0.21 -0.91
C ILE A 180 6.46 0.27 0.36
N VAL A 181 6.31 1.59 0.52
CA VAL A 181 5.55 2.18 1.65
C VAL A 181 4.12 1.69 1.63
N ALA A 182 3.43 1.78 0.47
CA ALA A 182 2.06 1.33 0.33
C ALA A 182 1.90 -0.17 0.62
N ALA A 183 2.81 -1.01 0.13
CA ALA A 183 2.76 -2.45 0.38
C ALA A 183 2.96 -2.79 1.85
N SER A 184 3.98 -2.19 2.48
CA SER A 184 4.31 -2.46 3.89
C SER A 184 3.18 -1.99 4.81
N ALA A 185 2.67 -0.78 4.57
CA ALA A 185 1.52 -0.24 5.29
C ALA A 185 0.26 -1.09 5.07
N GLY A 186 0.01 -1.56 3.84
CA GLY A 186 -1.12 -2.44 3.56
C GLY A 186 -1.05 -3.79 4.28
N TRP A 187 0.14 -4.37 4.41
CA TRP A 187 0.35 -5.56 5.23
C TRP A 187 0.13 -5.28 6.71
N ALA A 188 0.66 -4.18 7.24
CA ALA A 188 0.45 -3.78 8.63
C ALA A 188 -1.03 -3.55 8.96
N VAL A 189 -1.77 -2.85 8.09
CA VAL A 189 -3.22 -2.63 8.20
C VAL A 189 -3.99 -3.95 8.14
N ARG A 190 -3.58 -4.87 7.27
CA ARG A 190 -4.20 -6.21 7.18
C ARG A 190 -4.00 -7.00 8.45
N GLU A 191 -2.77 -7.02 8.97
CA GLU A 191 -2.41 -7.84 10.12
C GLU A 191 -2.98 -7.26 11.43
N ALA A 192 -2.76 -5.97 11.67
CA ALA A 192 -3.28 -5.31 12.87
C ALA A 192 -4.80 -5.36 12.93
N GLY A 193 -5.47 -5.10 11.80
CA GLY A 193 -6.92 -5.15 11.67
C GLY A 193 -7.53 -6.56 11.81
N ARG A 194 -6.70 -7.60 11.93
CA ARG A 194 -7.14 -8.97 12.20
C ARG A 194 -7.26 -9.26 13.68
N HIS A 195 -6.50 -8.57 14.53
CA HIS A 195 -6.55 -8.80 15.97
C HIS A 195 -7.96 -8.55 16.55
N PRO A 196 -8.39 -9.34 17.54
CA PRO A 196 -7.67 -10.42 18.23
C PRO A 196 -7.68 -11.79 17.50
N TRP A 197 -8.20 -11.85 16.28
CA TRP A 197 -8.51 -13.10 15.60
C TRP A 197 -7.31 -13.64 14.81
N VAL A 198 -7.17 -14.95 14.78
CA VAL A 198 -6.39 -15.68 13.76
C VAL A 198 -7.34 -16.15 12.67
N ILE A 199 -8.47 -16.73 13.09
CA ILE A 199 -9.63 -17.07 12.27
C ILE A 199 -10.83 -16.34 12.86
N TYR A 200 -11.44 -15.45 12.09
CA TYR A 200 -12.54 -14.59 12.55
C TYR A 200 -13.69 -15.41 13.16
N GLY A 201 -14.11 -15.03 14.36
CA GLY A 201 -15.22 -15.66 15.08
C GLY A 201 -14.95 -17.08 15.58
N LEU A 202 -13.75 -17.64 15.36
CA LEU A 202 -13.42 -19.03 15.70
C LEU A 202 -12.20 -19.16 16.61
N LEU A 203 -11.09 -18.52 16.25
CA LEU A 203 -9.81 -18.73 16.91
C LEU A 203 -9.09 -17.40 17.16
N GLN A 204 -8.77 -17.13 18.41
CA GLN A 204 -8.07 -15.93 18.86
C GLN A 204 -6.58 -16.19 19.03
N TYR A 205 -5.75 -15.16 18.88
CA TYR A 205 -4.30 -15.34 18.76
C TYR A 205 -3.67 -16.01 19.99
N TRP A 206 -4.12 -15.70 21.21
CA TRP A 206 -3.61 -16.31 22.45
C TRP A 206 -3.90 -17.81 22.58
N GLN A 207 -4.83 -18.35 21.78
CA GLN A 207 -5.12 -19.79 21.77
C GLN A 207 -4.13 -20.58 20.90
N VAL A 208 -3.30 -19.90 20.10
CA VAL A 208 -2.37 -20.52 19.13
C VAL A 208 -0.91 -20.24 19.50
N ILE A 209 -0.66 -19.39 20.49
CA ILE A 209 0.71 -19.10 20.93
C ILE A 209 1.23 -20.31 21.71
N THR A 210 2.42 -20.78 21.33
CA THR A 210 3.16 -21.76 22.12
C THR A 210 3.55 -21.11 23.46
N PRO A 211 3.31 -21.76 24.61
CA PRO A 211 3.62 -21.18 25.91
C PRO A 211 5.12 -21.03 26.19
N ASP A 212 5.97 -21.60 25.34
CA ASP A 212 7.42 -21.51 25.45
C ASP A 212 7.92 -20.08 25.27
N THR A 213 8.83 -19.67 26.15
CA THR A 213 9.43 -18.34 26.10
C THR A 213 10.32 -18.21 24.88
N ILE A 214 10.17 -17.12 24.13
CA ILE A 214 11.08 -16.77 23.04
C ILE A 214 12.50 -16.63 23.61
N THR A 215 13.39 -17.56 23.25
CA THR A 215 14.77 -17.52 23.70
C THR A 215 15.57 -16.51 22.87
N PHE A 216 16.57 -15.88 23.50
CA PHE A 216 17.49 -14.98 22.79
C PHE A 216 18.16 -15.65 21.59
N ALA A 217 18.50 -16.95 21.73
CA ALA A 217 19.07 -17.75 20.66
C ALA A 217 18.11 -17.89 19.46
N PHE A 218 16.83 -18.15 19.71
CA PHE A 218 15.83 -18.25 18.65
C PHE A 218 15.61 -16.91 17.94
N SER A 219 15.45 -15.81 18.67
CA SER A 219 15.33 -14.46 18.07
C SER A 219 16.55 -14.09 17.23
N THR A 220 17.75 -14.37 17.75
CA THR A 220 19.01 -14.10 17.04
C THR A 220 19.10 -14.93 15.77
N LEU A 221 18.70 -16.22 15.81
CA LEU A 221 18.67 -17.08 14.63
C LEU A 221 17.75 -16.50 13.54
N ILE A 222 16.54 -16.08 13.90
CA ILE A 222 15.60 -15.47 12.96
C ILE A 222 16.19 -14.20 12.34
N ILE A 223 16.74 -13.30 13.16
CA ILE A 223 17.36 -12.05 12.67
C ILE A 223 18.54 -12.36 11.73
N VAL A 224 19.40 -13.30 12.09
CA VAL A 224 20.55 -13.70 11.25
C VAL A 224 20.08 -14.29 9.93
N VAL A 225 19.04 -15.13 9.93
CA VAL A 225 18.46 -15.70 8.71
C VAL A 225 17.88 -14.59 7.82
N GLU A 226 17.10 -13.67 8.36
CA GLU A 226 16.51 -12.55 7.60
C GLU A 226 17.59 -11.62 7.01
N ILE A 227 18.60 -11.25 7.80
CA ILE A 227 19.73 -10.45 7.33
C ILE A 227 20.53 -11.21 6.26
N SER A 228 20.73 -12.51 6.43
CA SER A 228 21.44 -13.34 5.46
C SER A 228 20.70 -13.40 4.13
N ILE A 229 19.37 -13.58 4.16
CA ILE A 229 18.54 -13.56 2.95
C ILE A 229 18.64 -12.19 2.25
N LEU A 230 18.58 -11.09 3.01
CA LEU A 230 18.70 -9.73 2.47
C LEU A 230 20.07 -9.49 1.83
N ILE A 231 21.16 -9.84 2.52
CA ILE A 231 22.54 -9.61 2.05
C ILE A 231 22.85 -10.52 0.86
N LEU A 232 22.64 -11.83 0.98
CA LEU A 232 22.94 -12.78 -0.09
C LEU A 232 22.08 -12.53 -1.32
N GLY A 233 20.79 -12.23 -1.13
CA GLY A 233 19.90 -11.83 -2.22
C GLY A 233 20.39 -10.57 -2.94
N SER A 234 20.78 -9.54 -2.18
CA SER A 234 21.31 -8.30 -2.76
C SER A 234 22.64 -8.51 -3.49
N LEU A 235 23.57 -9.28 -2.92
CA LEU A 235 24.85 -9.61 -3.54
C LEU A 235 24.66 -10.42 -4.82
N ALA A 236 23.73 -11.38 -4.83
CA ALA A 236 23.40 -12.15 -6.03
C ALA A 236 22.87 -11.24 -7.15
N ILE A 237 21.98 -10.30 -6.83
CA ILE A 237 21.48 -9.31 -7.79
C ILE A 237 22.64 -8.48 -8.36
N LEU A 238 23.51 -7.92 -7.50
CA LEU A 238 24.65 -7.11 -7.93
C LEU A 238 25.64 -7.89 -8.80
N TYR A 239 25.91 -9.15 -8.44
CA TYR A 239 26.79 -10.03 -9.20
C TYR A 239 26.24 -10.26 -10.62
N VAL A 240 24.95 -10.59 -10.74
CA VAL A 240 24.29 -10.79 -12.05
C VAL A 240 24.30 -9.51 -12.88
N MET A 241 24.10 -8.35 -12.25
CA MET A 241 24.16 -7.05 -12.93
C MET A 241 25.57 -6.73 -13.45
N ARG A 242 26.62 -7.02 -12.67
CA ARG A 242 28.02 -6.77 -13.07
C ARG A 242 28.44 -7.68 -14.22
N PHE A 243 28.15 -8.98 -14.13
CA PHE A 243 28.53 -9.94 -15.18
C PHE A 243 27.89 -9.63 -16.54
N ARG A 244 26.68 -9.07 -16.56
CA ARG A 244 26.04 -8.60 -17.80
C ARG A 244 26.68 -7.34 -18.39
N ARG A 245 27.38 -6.54 -17.59
CA ARG A 245 28.07 -5.34 -18.06
C ARG A 245 29.34 -5.71 -18.82
N ASP A 246 30.12 -6.65 -18.29
CA ASP A 246 31.43 -7.03 -18.84
C ASP A 246 31.33 -7.80 -20.18
N LYS A 247 30.17 -8.37 -20.52
CA LYS A 247 29.93 -8.99 -21.84
C LYS A 247 29.63 -8.01 -22.97
N ASN A 248 29.39 -6.73 -22.66
CA ASN A 248 28.98 -5.71 -23.64
C ASN A 248 30.05 -4.61 -23.84
N GLU A 249 31.23 -4.77 -23.25
CA GLU A 249 32.46 -4.01 -23.54
C GLU A 249 33.38 -4.90 -24.39
#